data_AF-A0A494R4N5-F1
#
_entry.id   AF-A0A494R4N5-F1
#
_cell.length_a   1.000
_cell.length_b   1.000
_cell.length_c   1.000
_cell.angle_alpha   90.00
_cell.angle_beta   90.00
_cell.angle_gamma   90.00
#
_symmetry.space_group_name_H-M   'P 1'
#
loop_
_entity.id
_entity.type
_entity.pdbx_description
1 polymer ?
#
loop_
_entity_poly.entity_id
_entity_poly.type
_entity_poly.pdbx_seq_one_letter_code
_entity_poly.pdbx_strand_id
1 'polypeptide(L)' 'MKETSLDEFVTEKGQSEAARLLGVTPPAIYKAIAAGRHIRVIELPDGVFQASELRPFPSQPTKLQVA' A
#
# COMPACT_ATOMS: atom_id res chain seq x y z
N MET A 1 1.01 -13.40 12.46
CA MET A 1 0.31 -12.40 11.65
C MET A 1 0.60 -11.04 12.24
N LYS A 2 1.45 -10.25 11.59
CA LYS A 2 1.72 -8.84 11.93
C LYS A 2 1.09 -8.01 10.81
N GLU A 3 0.32 -6.99 11.17
CA GLU A 3 -0.19 -6.00 10.23
C GLU A 3 0.55 -4.69 10.47
N THR A 4 1.07 -4.08 9.40
CA THR A 4 1.76 -2.79 9.42
C THR A 4 1.23 -1.91 8.29
N SER A 5 1.41 -0.60 8.42
CA SER A 5 1.16 0.31 7.29
C SER A 5 2.22 0.12 6.20
N LEU A 6 1.92 0.53 4.97
CA LEU A 6 2.89 0.48 3.88
C LEU A 6 4.13 1.35 4.17
N ASP A 7 3.94 2.50 4.81
CA ASP A 7 4.99 3.42 5.23
C ASP A 7 5.93 2.81 6.29
N GLU A 8 5.39 2.16 7.33
CA GLU A 8 6.17 1.43 8.32
C GLU A 8 6.91 0.26 7.68
N PHE A 9 6.24 -0.50 6.82
CA PHE A 9 6.83 -1.64 6.13
C PHE A 9 8.02 -1.23 5.25
N VAL A 10 7.89 -0.11 4.54
CA VAL A 10 8.97 0.46 3.71
C VAL A 10 10.10 1.01 4.58
N THR A 11 9.79 1.55 5.76
CA THR A 11 10.80 2.02 6.72
C THR A 11 11.60 0.84 7.31
N GLU A 12 10.94 -0.28 7.60
CA GLU A 12 11.58 -1.48 8.17
C GLU A 12 12.42 -2.25 7.13
N LYS A 13 11.89 -2.48 5.91
CA LYS A 13 12.53 -3.33 4.89
C LYS A 13 13.33 -2.55 3.84
N GLY A 14 13.04 -1.26 3.69
CA GLY A 14 13.52 -0.45 2.56
C GLY A 14 12.63 -0.58 1.33
N GLN A 15 12.60 0.47 0.51
CA GLN A 15 11.66 0.61 -0.61
C GLN A 15 11.84 -0.46 -1.69
N SER A 16 13.07 -0.79 -2.06
CA SER A 16 13.35 -1.79 -3.10
C SER A 16 12.94 -3.19 -2.67
N GLU A 17 13.20 -3.56 -1.42
CA GLU A 17 12.85 -4.87 -0.89
C GLU A 17 11.35 -4.99 -0.63
N ALA A 18 10.72 -3.95 -0.09
CA ALA A 18 9.27 -3.90 0.05
C ALA A 18 8.56 -4.08 -1.30
N ALA A 19 9.06 -3.44 -2.36
CA ALA A 19 8.54 -3.62 -3.72
C ALA A 19 8.69 -5.07 -4.20
N ARG A 20 9.85 -5.70 -3.96
CA ARG A 20 10.12 -7.10 -4.30
C ARG A 20 9.17 -8.06 -3.59
N LEU A 21 8.99 -7.86 -2.28
CA LEU A 21 8.12 -8.70 -1.43
C LEU A 21 6.63 -8.58 -1.81
N LEU A 22 6.20 -7.39 -2.24
CA LEU A 22 4.83 -7.13 -2.68
C LEU A 22 4.60 -7.39 -4.18
N GLY A 23 5.62 -7.79 -4.94
CA GLY A 23 5.50 -8.08 -6.37
C GLY A 23 5.20 -6.85 -7.23
N VAL A 24 5.66 -5.66 -6.82
CA VAL A 24 5.46 -4.39 -7.52
C VAL A 24 6.79 -3.69 -7.82
N THR A 25 6.75 -2.58 -8.54
CA THR A 25 7.94 -1.77 -8.82
C THR A 25 8.20 -0.73 -7.71
N PRO A 26 9.46 -0.37 -7.40
CA PRO A 26 9.76 0.66 -6.40
C PRO A 26 9.07 2.02 -6.64
N PRO A 27 8.89 2.49 -7.90
CA PRO A 27 8.09 3.69 -8.18
C PRO A 27 6.61 3.54 -7.84
N ALA A 28 6.03 2.34 -7.91
CA ALA A 28 4.63 2.11 -7.53
C ALA A 28 4.42 2.30 -6.02
N ILE A 29 5.39 1.83 -5.21
CA ILE A 29 5.42 2.06 -3.76
C ILE A 29 5.52 3.57 -3.47
N TYR A 30 6.45 4.27 -4.12
CA TYR A 30 6.59 5.72 -3.96
C TYR A 30 5.30 6.47 -4.28
N LYS A 31 4.67 6.16 -5.42
CA LYS A 31 3.39 6.75 -5.82
C LYS A 31 2.28 6.48 -4.81
N ALA A 32 2.28 5.30 -4.21
CA ALA A 32 1.26 4.94 -3.25
C ALA A 32 1.38 5.72 -1.94
N ILE A 33 2.61 5.88 -1.44
CA ILE A 33 2.91 6.68 -0.24
C ILE A 33 2.66 8.17 -0.52
N ALA A 34 3.16 8.69 -1.65
CA ALA A 34 2.99 10.10 -2.02
C ALA A 34 1.51 10.49 -2.22
N ALA A 35 0.68 9.56 -2.69
CA ALA A 35 -0.76 9.76 -2.83
C ALA A 35 -1.55 9.58 -1.52
N GLY A 36 -0.89 9.27 -0.40
CA GLY A 36 -1.54 9.05 0.89
C GLY A 36 -2.52 7.89 0.88
N ARG A 37 -2.26 6.83 0.09
CA ARG A 37 -3.17 5.68 0.01
C ARG A 37 -3.13 4.90 1.32
N HIS A 38 -4.30 4.59 1.86
CA HIS A 38 -4.43 3.74 3.05
C HIS A 38 -4.19 2.28 2.69
N ILE A 39 -2.92 1.86 2.72
CA ILE A 39 -2.49 0.49 2.39
C ILE A 39 -1.95 -0.18 3.65
N ARG A 40 -2.46 -1.38 3.92
CA ARG A 40 -2.00 -2.25 5.01
C ARG A 40 -1.31 -3.48 4.45
N VAL A 41 -0.20 -3.86 5.07
CA VAL A 41 0.61 -5.02 4.73
C VAL A 41 0.51 -6.03 5.86
N ILE A 42 0.19 -7.28 5.52
CA ILE A 42 0.07 -8.40 6.45
C ILE A 42 1.17 -9.40 6.15
N GLU A 43 1.94 -9.75 7.18
CA GLU A 43 2.90 -10.84 7.14
C GLU A 43 2.21 -12.16 7.52
N LEU A 44 2.16 -13.07 6.54
CA LEU A 44 1.63 -14.42 6.70
C LEU A 44 2.68 -15.36 7.32
N PRO A 45 2.26 -16.46 7.98
CA PRO A 45 3.16 -17.42 8.63
C PRO A 45 4.22 -18.02 7.70
N ASP A 46 3.94 -18.07 6.40
CA ASP A 46 4.82 -18.66 5.38
C ASP A 46 5.90 -17.69 4.87
N GLY A 47 6.03 -16.51 5.50
CA GLY A 47 6.95 -15.45 5.07
C GLY A 47 6.48 -14.67 3.84
N VAL A 48 5.23 -14.88 3.43
CA VAL A 48 4.57 -14.16 2.34
C VAL A 48 3.97 -12.87 2.87
N PHE A 49 4.09 -11.80 2.09
CA PHE A 49 3.49 -10.51 2.40
C PHE A 49 2.27 -10.27 1.51
N GLN A 50 1.17 -9.87 2.13
CA GLN A 50 -0.06 -9.53 1.42
C GLN A 50 -0.43 -8.09 1.72
N ALA A 51 -0.73 -7.29 0.68
CA ALA A 51 -1.14 -5.89 0.85
C ALA A 51 -2.61 -5.70 0.46
N SER A 52 -3.33 -4.89 1.23
CA SER A 52 -4.71 -4.47 0.95
C SER A 52 -4.83 -2.95 1.01
N GLU A 53 -5.61 -2.36 0.09
CA GLU A 53 -5.90 -0.93 0.08
C GLU A 53 -7.33 -0.69 0.54
N LEU A 54 -7.51 0.21 1.49
CA LEU A 54 -8.81 0.73 1.88
C LEU A 54 -9.11 2.00 1.11
N ARG A 55 -10.18 1.98 0.31
CA ARG A 55 -10.58 3.08 -0.56
C ARG A 55 -12.08 3.31 -0.49
N PRO A 56 -12.56 4.55 -0.38
CA PRO A 56 -13.99 4.83 -0.39
C PRO A 56 -14.61 4.41 -1.73
N PHE A 57 -15.89 4.04 -1.69
CA PHE A 57 -16.71 3.77 -2.85
C PHE A 57 -17.80 4.85 -2.97
N PRO A 58 -17.96 5.54 -4.12
CA PRO A 58 -17.21 5.37 -5.37
C PRO A 58 -15.75 5.87 -5.26
N SER A 59 -14.83 5.12 -5.86
CA SER A 59 -13.39 5.42 -5.78
C SER A 59 -12.92 6.50 -6.74
N GLN A 60 -13.74 6.83 -7.73
CA GLN A 60 -13.50 7.92 -8.65
C GLN A 60 -14.29 9.14 -8.17
N PRO A 61 -13.68 10.35 -8.14
CA PRO A 61 -14.43 11.56 -7.91
C PRO A 61 -15.51 11.64 -8.99
N THR A 62 -16.77 11.50 -8.58
CA THR A 62 -17.89 11.73 -9.49
C THR A 62 -17.84 13.21 -9.84
N LYS A 63 -17.78 13.56 -11.13
CA LYS A 63 -17.75 14.95 -11.63
C LYS A 63 -18.94 15.84 -11.18
N LEU A 64 -19.83 15.32 -10.33
CA LEU A 64 -21.08 15.94 -9.88
C LEU A 64 -21.02 16.54 -8.47
N GLN A 65 -19.87 16.56 -7.79
CA GLN A 65 -19.74 17.33 -6.54
C GLN A 65 -19.13 18.70 -6.82
N VAL A 66 -19.90 19.52 -7.54
CA VAL A 66 -19.84 20.98 -7.45
C VAL A 66 -21.28 21.44 -7.27
N ALA A 67 -21.66 21.67 -6.00
CA ALA A 67 -22.82 22.44 -5.60
C ALA A 67 -22.45 23.17 -4.30
#